data_AF-A0A259ICV6-F1
#
_entry.id   AF-A0A259ICV6-F1
#
_cell.length_a   1.000
_cell.length_b   1.000
_cell.length_c   1.000
_cell.angle_alpha   90.00
_cell.angle_beta   90.00
_cell.angle_gamma   90.00
#
_symmetry.space_group_name_H-M   'P 1'
#
loop_
_entity.id
_entity.type
_entity.pdbx_description
1 polymer ?
#
loop_
_entity_poly.entity_id
_entity_poly.type
_entity_poly.pdbx_seq_one_letter_code
_entity_poly.pdbx_strand_id
1 'polypeptide(L)'
;MLLQERYGAIVRSISGNARINMRDWNFFEGDEFVGQLAPHLNPTLFFEPWADHRGMLDGLGLRLAYSDPALHRSSQPNDLMGSLVFEVLEQIRVESICPTSMSGTKKNIQNHFIAWLNEFMAKGGTEGS
;
A
#
# COMPACT_ATOMS: atom_id res chain seq x y z
N MET A 1 -10.92 -16.48 5.82
CA MET A 1 -9.60 -17.11 6.04
C MET A 1 -8.82 -17.33 4.73
N LEU A 2 -9.33 -18.07 3.73
CA LEU A 2 -8.58 -18.35 2.47
C LEU A 2 -8.17 -17.11 1.64
N LEU A 3 -8.97 -16.03 1.68
CA LEU A 3 -8.66 -14.82 0.89
C LEU A 3 -7.49 -14.02 1.50
N GLN A 4 -7.52 -13.76 2.81
CA GLN A 4 -6.44 -13.06 3.50
C GLN A 4 -5.10 -13.82 3.38
N GLU A 5 -5.13 -15.16 3.45
CA GLU A 5 -3.91 -15.95 3.22
C GLU A 5 -3.35 -15.78 1.80
N ARG A 6 -4.22 -15.73 0.78
CA ARG A 6 -3.79 -15.45 -0.59
C ARG A 6 -3.23 -14.03 -0.75
N TYR A 7 -3.80 -13.05 -0.06
CA TYR A 7 -3.31 -11.68 -0.09
C TYR A 7 -1.94 -11.56 0.60
N GLY A 8 -1.79 -12.21 1.75
CA GLY A 8 -0.48 -12.38 2.39
C GLY A 8 0.54 -13.02 1.44
N ALA A 9 0.17 -14.11 0.75
CA ALA A 9 1.05 -14.77 -0.21
C ALA A 9 1.50 -13.86 -1.37
N ILE A 10 0.61 -13.00 -1.88
CA ILE A 10 0.96 -12.01 -2.91
C ILE A 10 2.01 -11.03 -2.36
N VAL A 11 1.77 -10.44 -1.19
CA VAL A 11 2.70 -9.49 -0.57
C VAL A 11 4.05 -10.16 -0.29
N ARG A 12 4.07 -11.41 0.20
CA ARG A 12 5.31 -12.18 0.38
C ARG A 12 6.08 -12.38 -0.93
N SER A 13 5.38 -12.64 -2.04
CA SER A 13 6.00 -12.87 -3.34
C SER A 13 6.69 -11.62 -3.91
N ILE A 14 6.19 -10.42 -3.58
CA ILE A 14 6.75 -9.15 -4.02
C ILE A 14 7.82 -8.65 -3.06
N SER A 15 7.54 -8.71 -1.76
CA SER A 15 8.45 -8.21 -0.71
C SER A 15 9.67 -9.12 -0.47
N GLY A 16 9.57 -10.41 -0.80
CA GLY A 16 10.55 -11.42 -0.42
C GLY A 16 10.55 -11.77 1.08
N ASN A 17 9.66 -11.16 1.88
CA ASN A 17 9.60 -11.37 3.32
C ASN A 17 8.60 -12.47 3.67
N ALA A 18 9.10 -13.65 4.05
CA ALA A 18 8.25 -14.81 4.37
C ALA A 18 7.38 -14.64 5.62
N ARG A 19 7.68 -13.66 6.49
CA ARG A 19 6.96 -13.44 7.76
C ARG A 19 5.67 -12.63 7.58
N ILE A 20 5.42 -12.10 6.39
CA ILE A 20 4.22 -11.30 6.14
C ILE A 20 2.97 -12.15 6.18
N ASN A 21 2.02 -11.74 6.99
CA ASN A 21 0.71 -12.35 7.14
C ASN A 21 -0.39 -11.28 7.19
N MET A 22 -1.63 -11.71 6.95
CA MET A 22 -2.81 -10.85 7.00
C MET A 22 -3.80 -11.42 8.00
N ARG A 23 -4.19 -10.61 8.99
CA ARG A 23 -5.12 -10.97 10.05
C ARG A 23 -6.11 -9.83 10.22
N ASP A 24 -7.40 -10.12 10.25
CA ASP A 24 -8.47 -9.12 10.37
C ASP A 24 -8.32 -7.94 9.40
N TRP A 25 -7.95 -8.26 8.16
CA TRP A 25 -7.68 -7.30 7.08
C TRP A 25 -6.52 -6.33 7.31
N ASN A 26 -5.67 -6.61 8.29
CA ASN A 26 -4.47 -5.87 8.62
C ASN A 26 -3.22 -6.71 8.28
N PHE A 27 -2.12 -6.04 7.92
CA PHE A 27 -0.86 -6.71 7.60
C PHE A 27 0.09 -6.70 8.79
N PHE A 28 0.81 -7.81 8.95
CA PHE A 28 1.79 -7.97 10.02
C PHE A 28 3.06 -8.61 9.47
N GLU A 29 4.21 -8.20 10.01
CA GLU A 29 5.47 -8.90 9.89
C GLU A 29 5.71 -9.72 11.17
N GLY A 30 5.46 -11.04 11.12
CA GLY A 30 5.35 -11.83 12.33
C GLY A 30 4.18 -11.32 13.18
N ASP A 31 4.48 -10.75 14.35
CA ASP A 31 3.49 -10.14 15.24
C ASP A 31 3.49 -8.61 15.21
N GLU A 32 4.41 -7.99 14.48
CA GLU A 32 4.48 -6.54 14.37
C GLU A 32 3.51 -6.05 13.30
N PHE A 33 2.64 -5.10 13.66
CA PHE A 33 1.73 -4.46 12.72
C PHE A 33 2.51 -3.64 11.69
N VAL A 34 2.22 -3.85 10.41
CA VAL A 34 2.69 -2.97 9.34
C VAL A 34 1.93 -1.66 9.49
N GLY A 35 2.67 -0.60 9.83
CA GLY A 35 2.14 0.67 10.32
C GLY A 35 1.30 1.46 9.31
N GLN A 36 1.33 2.79 9.42
CA GLN A 36 0.58 3.67 8.53
C GLN A 36 0.93 3.38 7.06
N LEU A 37 -0.11 3.29 6.22
CA LEU A 37 0.02 3.10 4.77
C LEU A 37 -0.50 4.34 4.06
N ALA A 38 -0.01 4.56 2.84
CA ALA A 38 -0.54 5.62 1.99
C ALA A 38 -2.05 5.40 1.74
N PRO A 39 -2.85 6.48 1.53
CA PRO A 39 -4.30 6.36 1.42
C PRO A 39 -4.79 5.39 0.34
N HIS A 40 -4.08 5.31 -0.79
CA HIS A 40 -4.40 4.36 -1.86
C HIS A 40 -4.10 2.90 -1.49
N LEU A 41 -3.40 2.64 -0.40
CA LEU A 41 -3.14 1.29 0.11
C LEU A 41 -3.95 0.95 1.37
N ASN A 42 -4.88 1.80 1.79
CA ASN A 42 -5.67 1.56 2.99
C ASN A 42 -6.46 0.25 2.87
N PRO A 43 -6.30 -0.72 3.80
CA PRO A 43 -7.01 -2.00 3.72
C PRO A 43 -8.53 -1.92 3.74
N THR A 44 -9.13 -0.80 4.18
CA THR A 44 -10.58 -0.58 4.06
C THR A 44 -11.04 -0.60 2.59
N LEU A 45 -10.15 -0.30 1.65
CA LEU A 45 -10.46 -0.30 0.23
C LEU A 45 -10.68 -1.72 -0.33
N PHE A 46 -10.29 -2.79 0.38
CA PHE A 46 -10.61 -4.17 -0.04
C PHE A 46 -12.10 -4.49 -0.08
N PHE A 47 -12.94 -3.61 0.46
CA PHE A 47 -14.39 -3.71 0.44
C PHE A 47 -15.04 -2.82 -0.64
N GLU A 48 -14.24 -2.03 -1.35
CA GLU A 48 -14.73 -1.14 -2.39
C GLU A 48 -14.77 -1.86 -3.74
N PRO A 49 -15.89 -1.80 -4.49
CA PRO A 49 -16.04 -2.55 -5.74
C PRO A 49 -15.13 -2.07 -6.88
N TRP A 50 -14.63 -0.83 -6.80
CA TRP A 50 -13.73 -0.23 -7.78
C TRP A 50 -12.25 -0.56 -7.51
N ALA A 51 -11.91 -1.08 -6.34
CA ALA A 51 -10.52 -1.24 -5.92
C ALA A 51 -9.85 -2.41 -6.66
N ASP A 52 -8.73 -2.12 -7.32
CA ASP A 52 -7.84 -3.17 -7.83
C ASP A 52 -6.95 -3.70 -6.69
N HIS A 53 -7.41 -4.78 -6.05
CA HIS A 53 -6.72 -5.36 -4.90
C HIS A 53 -5.31 -5.84 -5.26
N ARG A 54 -5.05 -6.27 -6.51
CA ARG A 54 -3.73 -6.75 -6.88
C ARG A 54 -2.73 -5.59 -6.91
N GLY A 55 -3.13 -4.43 -7.43
CA GLY A 55 -2.29 -3.24 -7.39
C GLY A 55 -1.97 -2.77 -5.97
N MET A 56 -2.94 -2.83 -5.05
CA MET A 56 -2.71 -2.52 -3.63
C MET A 56 -1.65 -3.45 -3.00
N LEU A 57 -1.80 -4.76 -3.19
CA LEU A 57 -0.92 -5.77 -2.60
C LEU A 57 0.49 -5.72 -3.21
N ASP A 58 0.59 -5.45 -4.50
CA ASP A 58 1.85 -5.23 -5.20
C ASP A 58 2.56 -3.97 -4.66
N GLY A 59 1.84 -2.86 -4.48
CA GLY A 59 2.37 -1.62 -3.90
C GLY A 59 2.86 -1.79 -2.46
N LEU A 60 2.08 -2.49 -1.62
CA LEU A 60 2.48 -2.84 -0.26
C LEU A 60 3.72 -3.75 -0.25
N GLY A 61 3.81 -4.69 -1.18
CA GLY A 61 4.98 -5.54 -1.34
C GLY A 61 6.26 -4.73 -1.61
N LEU A 62 6.18 -3.72 -2.49
CA LEU A 62 7.31 -2.83 -2.77
C LEU A 62 7.69 -1.97 -1.55
N ARG A 63 6.69 -1.50 -0.79
CA ARG A 63 6.91 -0.77 0.47
C ARG A 63 7.79 -1.57 1.43
N LEU A 64 7.45 -2.84 1.62
CA LEU A 64 8.19 -3.75 2.50
C LEU A 64 9.55 -4.18 1.94
N ALA A 65 9.71 -4.26 0.62
CA ALA A 65 10.99 -4.59 0.00
C ALA A 65 12.01 -3.45 0.05
N TYR A 66 11.54 -2.20 -0.12
CA TYR A 66 12.41 -1.07 -0.46
C TYR A 66 12.41 0.06 0.57
N SER A 67 11.85 -0.17 1.75
CA SER A 67 11.87 0.78 2.86
C SER A 67 12.43 0.14 4.12
N ASP A 68 13.29 0.88 4.82
CA ASP A 68 13.71 0.52 6.17
C ASP A 68 12.65 1.00 7.17
N PRO A 69 11.94 0.10 7.88
CA PRO A 69 10.85 0.47 8.77
C PRO A 69 11.31 1.25 10.02
N ALA A 70 12.53 1.03 10.49
CA ALA A 70 13.07 1.74 11.65
C ALA A 70 13.46 3.17 11.26
N LEU A 71 14.16 3.33 10.13
CA LEU A 71 14.51 4.64 9.60
C LEU A 71 13.26 5.45 9.25
N HIS A 72 12.29 4.84 8.56
CA HIS A 72 11.05 5.49 8.19
C HIS A 72 10.33 6.04 9.42
N ARG A 73 10.14 5.21 10.45
CA ARG A 73 9.49 5.61 11.71
C ARG A 73 10.24 6.73 12.43
N SER A 74 11.58 6.70 12.41
CA SER A 74 12.39 7.76 13.05
C SER A 74 12.36 9.09 12.31
N SER A 75 12.07 9.06 11.00
CA SER A 75 12.04 10.24 10.13
C SER A 75 10.64 10.83 9.96
N GLN A 76 9.60 10.07 10.32
CA GLN A 76 8.22 10.46 10.14
C GLN A 76 7.85 11.69 10.98
N PRO A 77 7.22 12.71 10.39
CA PRO A 77 6.69 13.85 11.15
C PRO A 77 5.62 13.41 12.16
N ASN A 78 5.56 14.08 13.31
CA ASN A 78 4.62 13.73 14.38
C ASN A 78 3.21 14.30 14.18
N ASP A 79 3.04 15.30 13.31
CA ASP A 79 1.75 15.90 13.03
C ASP A 79 0.96 15.11 11.96
N LEU A 80 -0.35 15.24 11.98
CA LEU A 80 -1.24 14.45 11.12
C LEU A 80 -1.00 14.69 9.63
N MET A 81 -0.80 15.95 9.21
CA MET A 81 -0.65 16.28 7.80
C MET A 81 0.74 15.94 7.29
N GLY A 82 1.78 16.26 8.08
CA GLY A 82 3.16 15.91 7.78
C GLY A 82 3.34 14.40 7.65
N SER A 83 2.79 13.61 8.59
CA SER A 83 2.85 12.15 8.52
C SER A 83 2.13 11.59 7.29
N LEU A 84 0.96 12.12 6.94
CA LEU A 84 0.23 11.72 5.75
C LEU A 84 1.03 12.00 4.46
N VAL A 85 1.54 13.22 4.30
CA VAL A 85 2.34 13.60 3.14
C VAL A 85 3.61 12.76 3.06
N PHE A 86 4.27 12.53 4.20
CA PHE A 86 5.45 11.69 4.29
C PHE A 86 5.20 10.26 3.81
N GLU A 87 4.12 9.62 4.28
CA GLU A 87 3.77 8.26 3.87
C GLU A 87 3.39 8.18 2.37
N VAL A 88 2.67 9.17 1.84
CA VAL A 88 2.36 9.24 0.40
C VAL A 88 3.63 9.34 -0.44
N LEU A 89 4.55 10.22 -0.06
CA LEU A 89 5.81 10.42 -0.80
C LEU A 89 6.70 9.19 -0.74
N GLU A 90 6.77 8.54 0.40
CA GLU A 90 7.52 7.31 0.55
C GLU A 90 6.92 6.16 -0.28
N GLN A 91 5.59 6.05 -0.32
CA GLN A 91 4.93 5.08 -1.16
C GLN A 91 5.20 5.34 -2.65
N ILE A 92 5.13 6.61 -3.09
CA ILE A 92 5.49 6.99 -4.46
C ILE A 92 6.96 6.66 -4.76
N ARG A 93 7.88 6.86 -3.80
CA ARG A 93 9.30 6.54 -3.96
C ARG A 93 9.49 5.06 -4.27
N VAL A 94 8.93 4.16 -3.47
CA VAL A 94 9.09 2.71 -3.66
C VAL A 94 8.43 2.21 -4.94
N GLU A 95 7.28 2.75 -5.31
CA GLU A 95 6.59 2.40 -6.57
C GLU A 95 7.36 2.90 -7.80
N SER A 96 8.01 4.06 -7.70
CA SER A 96 8.81 4.66 -8.78
C SER A 96 10.09 3.88 -9.08
N ILE A 97 10.64 3.18 -8.09
CA ILE A 97 11.85 2.35 -8.24
C ILE A 97 11.53 0.85 -8.45
N CYS A 98 10.27 0.50 -8.73
CA CYS A 98 9.88 -0.86 -9.09
C CYS A 98 10.78 -1.40 -10.22
N PRO A 99 11.40 -2.59 -10.07
CA PRO A 99 12.29 -3.16 -11.08
C PRO A 99 11.61 -3.29 -12.44
N THR A 100 12.35 -3.04 -13.52
CA THR A 100 11.84 -3.14 -14.90
C THR A 100 11.45 -4.57 -15.28
N SER A 101 12.04 -5.57 -14.63
CA SER A 101 11.65 -6.98 -14.74
C SER A 101 10.27 -7.28 -14.16
N MET A 102 9.72 -6.39 -13.31
CA MET A 102 8.40 -6.52 -12.67
C MET A 102 7.35 -5.66 -13.38
N SER A 103 7.32 -5.71 -14.72
CA SER A 103 6.42 -4.88 -15.54
C SER A 103 4.93 -5.09 -15.21
N GLY A 104 4.53 -6.31 -14.86
CA GLY A 104 3.17 -6.63 -14.40
C GLY A 104 2.82 -5.93 -13.08
N THR A 105 3.71 -5.97 -12.09
CA THR A 105 3.56 -5.26 -10.80
C THR A 105 3.38 -3.76 -11.03
N LYS A 106 4.23 -3.16 -11.87
CA LYS A 106 4.12 -1.74 -12.24
C LYS A 106 2.76 -1.42 -12.87
N LYS A 107 2.25 -2.29 -13.73
CA LYS A 107 0.94 -2.11 -14.37
C LYS A 107 -0.21 -2.20 -13.36
N ASN A 108 -0.17 -3.18 -12.44
CA ASN A 108 -1.20 -3.35 -11.41
C ASN A 108 -1.25 -2.12 -10.47
N ILE A 109 -0.09 -1.66 -10.01
CA ILE A 109 0.02 -0.46 -9.16
C ILE A 109 -0.56 0.76 -9.89
N GLN A 110 -0.17 0.98 -11.14
CA GLN A 110 -0.69 2.11 -11.92
C GLN A 110 -2.21 2.04 -12.10
N ASN A 111 -2.75 0.85 -12.42
CA ASN A 111 -4.20 0.67 -12.57
C ASN A 111 -4.93 0.99 -11.26
N HIS A 112 -4.44 0.47 -10.14
CA HIS A 112 -5.04 0.74 -8.83
C HIS A 112 -4.97 2.22 -8.46
N PHE A 113 -3.81 2.85 -8.64
CA PHE A 113 -3.63 4.26 -8.33
C PHE A 113 -4.57 5.15 -9.15
N ILE A 114 -4.77 4.86 -10.44
CA ILE A 114 -5.73 5.56 -11.30
C ILE A 114 -7.17 5.34 -10.81
N ALA A 115 -7.54 4.10 -10.45
CA ALA A 115 -8.87 3.81 -9.93
C ALA A 115 -9.15 4.57 -8.62
N TRP A 116 -8.18 4.55 -7.69
CA TRP A 116 -8.24 5.30 -6.44
C TRP A 116 -8.36 6.81 -6.69
N LEU A 117 -7.55 7.37 -7.59
CA LEU A 117 -7.61 8.79 -7.94
C LEU A 117 -8.97 9.19 -8.52
N ASN A 118 -9.52 8.39 -9.44
CA ASN A 118 -10.82 8.67 -10.05
C ASN A 118 -11.93 8.70 -8.98
N GLU A 119 -11.90 7.75 -8.05
CA GLU A 119 -12.88 7.67 -6.96
C GLU A 119 -12.70 8.78 -5.93
N PHE A 120 -11.45 9.14 -5.62
CA PHE A 120 -11.14 10.29 -4.77
C PHE A 120 -11.68 11.59 -5.39
N MET A 121 -11.47 11.80 -6.70
CA MET A 121 -11.99 12.97 -7.42
C MET A 121 -13.52 12.95 -7.53
N ALA A 122 -14.14 11.78 -7.73
CA ALA A 122 -15.60 11.64 -7.82
C ALA A 122 -16.30 11.90 -6.48
N LYS A 123 -15.70 11.45 -5.36
CA LYS A 123 -16.24 11.65 -4.00
C LYS A 123 -15.83 13.01 -3.40
N GLY A 124 -14.80 13.67 -3.93
CA GLY A 124 -14.15 14.84 -3.31
C GLY A 124 -13.90 16.04 -4.23
N GLY A 125 -14.46 16.07 -5.45
CA GLY A 125 -14.43 17.26 -6.31
C GLY A 125 -15.50 18.32 -5.97
N THR A 126 -16.44 18.05 -5.06
CA THR A 126 -17.62 18.92 -4.85
C THR A 126 -18.05 19.18 -3.40
N GLU A 127 -17.25 18.84 -2.38
CA GLU A 127 -17.52 19.29 -1.00
C GLU A 127 -16.59 20.42 -0.57
N GLY A 128 -16.47 21.40 -1.47
CA GLY A 128 -15.92 22.72 -1.21
C GLY A 128 -16.89 23.79 -1.71
N SER A 129 -18.04 23.93 -1.04
CA SER A 129 -18.94 25.11 -1.10
C SER A 129 -19.75 25.19 0.18
#